data_AF-A0A162A4F3-F1
#
_entry.id   AF-A0A162A4F3-F1
#
_cell.length_a   1.000
_cell.length_b   1.000
_cell.length_c   1.000
_cell.angle_alpha   90.00
_cell.angle_beta   90.00
_cell.angle_gamma   90.00
#
_symmetry.space_group_name_H-M   'P 1'
#
loop_
_entity.id
_entity.type
_entity.pdbx_description
1 polymer ?
#
loop_
_entity_poly.entity_id
_entity_poly.type
_entity_poly.pdbx_seq_one_letter_code
_entity_poly.pdbx_strand_id
1 'polypeptide(L)'
;MINRIIWSVIILSALIAVCLFPQKKPKLTQHQRFTKITSTGKTLLPWQGPWACVLDSQNGLLWEVKTDSENVHDGYWTYSWFDGQKGKSNFGDCYFEPERCDTADLIRHTNQQSLCGQNNWRLPTAPELISLVQGPSSPSQPHIATDYFVHIKRGDYWSSEHGIPLPAQYRAKGLGATAINFHFGKSYTLPYRNAAFVMLVADIPTANTHPQLSRRATIKQHKQE
;
A
#
# COMPACT_ATOMS: atom_id res chain seq x y z
N MET A 1 27.26 1.90 -56.03
CA MET A 1 26.45 2.85 -55.23
C MET A 1 24.99 2.41 -55.15
N ILE A 2 24.38 2.03 -56.27
CA ILE A 2 22.97 1.58 -56.40
C ILE A 2 22.60 0.38 -55.48
N ASN A 3 23.43 -0.68 -55.43
CA ASN A 3 23.14 -1.82 -54.54
C ASN A 3 23.05 -1.43 -53.06
N ARG A 4 23.85 -0.46 -52.59
CA ARG A 4 23.81 -0.02 -51.18
C ARG A 4 22.51 0.72 -50.87
N ILE A 5 22.01 1.51 -51.82
CA ILE A 5 20.74 2.23 -51.70
C ILE A 5 19.56 1.24 -51.69
N ILE A 6 19.58 0.21 -52.53
CA ILE A 6 18.55 -0.83 -52.58
C ILE A 6 18.46 -1.57 -51.23
N TRP A 7 19.60 -2.00 -50.68
CA TRP A 7 19.62 -2.65 -49.36
C TRP A 7 19.12 -1.74 -48.24
N SER A 8 19.46 -0.45 -48.25
CA SER A 8 18.96 0.51 -47.27
C SER A 8 17.44 0.68 -47.34
N VAL A 9 16.85 0.71 -48.54
CA VAL A 9 15.39 0.82 -48.73
C VAL A 9 14.68 -0.47 -48.30
N ILE A 10 15.27 -1.63 -48.56
CA ILE A 10 14.73 -2.93 -48.10
C ILE A 10 14.75 -3.02 -46.58
N ILE A 11 15.84 -2.62 -45.93
CA ILE A 11 15.94 -2.62 -44.46
C ILE A 11 14.94 -1.63 -43.86
N LEU A 12 14.83 -0.43 -44.43
CA LEU A 12 13.91 0.60 -43.93
C LEU A 12 12.44 0.16 -44.09
N SER A 13 12.07 -0.42 -45.24
CA SER A 13 10.72 -0.95 -45.46
C SER A 13 10.41 -2.15 -44.56
N ALA A 14 11.37 -3.03 -44.30
CA ALA A 14 11.22 -4.12 -43.34
C ALA A 14 11.02 -3.60 -41.90
N LEU A 15 11.78 -2.58 -41.49
CA LEU A 15 11.61 -1.94 -40.18
C LEU A 15 10.24 -1.26 -40.04
N ILE A 16 9.80 -0.53 -41.06
CA ILE A 16 8.47 0.09 -41.10
C ILE A 16 7.38 -1.00 -41.01
N ALA A 17 7.51 -2.08 -41.78
CA ALA A 17 6.58 -3.21 -41.71
C ALA A 17 6.53 -3.82 -40.29
N VAL A 18 7.69 -4.05 -39.65
CA VAL A 18 7.80 -4.53 -38.26
C VAL A 18 7.10 -3.59 -37.27
N CYS A 19 7.23 -2.27 -37.45
CA CYS A 19 6.54 -1.28 -36.61
C CYS A 19 5.02 -1.24 -36.86
N LEU A 20 4.57 -1.54 -38.09
CA LEU A 20 3.15 -1.56 -38.46
C LEU A 20 2.45 -2.89 -38.10
N PHE A 21 3.19 -3.96 -37.83
CA PHE A 21 2.61 -5.21 -37.34
C PHE A 21 2.00 -5.00 -35.94
N PRO A 22 0.69 -5.24 -35.76
CA PRO A 22 0.07 -5.13 -34.45
C PRO A 22 0.67 -6.19 -33.53
N GLN A 23 1.52 -5.75 -32.61
CA GLN A 23 2.06 -6.60 -31.56
C GLN A 23 0.89 -7.15 -30.74
N LYS A 24 0.86 -8.47 -30.50
CA LYS A 24 -0.07 -9.04 -29.52
C LYS A 24 0.21 -8.34 -28.18
N LYS A 25 -0.80 -7.65 -27.63
CA LYS A 25 -0.70 -7.08 -26.29
C LYS A 25 -0.32 -8.22 -25.34
N PRO A 26 0.74 -8.06 -24.52
CA PRO A 26 1.13 -9.11 -23.59
C PRO A 26 -0.08 -9.46 -22.71
N LYS A 27 -0.32 -10.77 -22.53
CA LYS A 27 -1.35 -11.23 -21.60
C LYS A 27 -0.84 -10.94 -20.20
N LEU A 28 -1.37 -9.89 -19.60
CA LEU A 28 -0.89 -9.45 -18.30
C LEU A 28 -1.52 -10.30 -17.21
N THR A 29 -0.65 -10.97 -16.46
CA THR A 29 -1.04 -11.78 -15.31
C THR A 29 -1.21 -10.87 -14.10
N GLN A 30 -2.44 -10.73 -13.63
CA GLN A 30 -2.72 -10.02 -12.38
C GLN A 30 -2.25 -10.87 -11.20
N HIS A 31 -1.72 -10.23 -10.16
CA HIS A 31 -1.38 -10.92 -8.93
C HIS A 31 -2.65 -11.41 -8.25
N GLN A 32 -2.66 -12.68 -7.81
CA GLN A 32 -3.88 -13.34 -7.32
C GLN A 32 -4.44 -12.71 -6.04
N ARG A 33 -3.56 -12.08 -5.23
CA ARG A 33 -3.92 -11.48 -3.95
C ARG A 33 -4.01 -9.95 -3.98
N PHE A 34 -3.16 -9.29 -4.75
CA PHE A 34 -2.92 -7.85 -4.61
C PHE A 34 -3.33 -7.09 -5.87
N THR A 35 -4.12 -6.04 -5.70
CA THR A 35 -4.53 -5.14 -6.78
C THR A 35 -4.16 -3.71 -6.40
N LYS A 36 -3.48 -3.00 -7.30
CA LYS A 36 -3.11 -1.59 -7.11
C LYS A 36 -4.33 -0.70 -7.21
N ILE A 37 -4.45 0.28 -6.32
CA ILE A 37 -5.58 1.22 -6.25
C ILE A 37 -5.05 2.66 -6.28
N THR A 38 -5.64 3.51 -7.11
CA THR A 38 -5.34 4.97 -7.16
C THR A 38 -5.77 5.67 -5.87
N SER A 39 -5.28 6.90 -5.64
CA SER A 39 -5.73 7.75 -4.53
C SER A 39 -7.24 8.05 -4.53
N THR A 40 -7.92 7.87 -5.66
CA THR A 40 -9.38 8.05 -5.80
C THR A 40 -10.19 6.75 -5.63
N GLY A 41 -9.54 5.62 -5.33
CA GLY A 41 -10.21 4.33 -5.12
C GLY A 41 -10.41 3.49 -6.39
N LYS A 42 -9.90 3.91 -7.56
CA LYS A 42 -9.99 3.13 -8.80
C LYS A 42 -8.90 2.07 -8.91
N THR A 43 -9.25 0.89 -9.41
CA THR A 43 -8.31 -0.22 -9.67
C THR A 43 -7.36 0.09 -10.81
N LEU A 44 -6.12 -0.38 -10.68
CA LEU A 44 -5.06 -0.27 -11.67
C LEU A 44 -4.59 -1.65 -12.13
N LEU A 45 -4.12 -1.70 -13.36
CA LEU A 45 -3.43 -2.86 -13.90
C LEU A 45 -2.00 -2.95 -13.30
N PRO A 46 -1.37 -4.15 -13.25
CA PRO A 46 -0.08 -4.35 -12.58
C PRO A 46 1.05 -3.37 -12.98
N TRP A 47 1.07 -2.94 -14.24
CA TRP A 47 2.09 -2.04 -14.81
C TRP A 47 1.73 -0.55 -14.74
N GLN A 48 0.54 -0.23 -14.21
CA GLN A 48 0.09 1.16 -14.06
C GLN A 48 0.49 1.72 -12.69
N GLY A 49 0.67 3.04 -12.67
CA GLY A 49 0.91 3.83 -11.48
C GLY A 49 0.66 5.31 -11.77
N PRO A 50 0.80 6.18 -10.76
CA PRO A 50 1.06 5.85 -9.36
C PRO A 50 -0.16 5.17 -8.70
N TRP A 51 0.09 4.37 -7.67
CA TRP A 51 -0.97 3.82 -6.82
C TRP A 51 -0.74 4.28 -5.38
N ALA A 52 -1.82 4.42 -4.63
CA ALA A 52 -1.81 4.93 -3.26
C ALA A 52 -2.24 3.86 -2.25
N CYS A 53 -2.93 2.81 -2.72
CA CYS A 53 -3.34 1.69 -1.88
C CYS A 53 -3.19 0.35 -2.59
N VAL A 54 -3.20 -0.73 -1.80
CA VAL A 54 -3.21 -2.11 -2.28
C VAL A 54 -4.43 -2.81 -1.70
N LEU A 55 -5.31 -3.28 -2.59
CA LEU A 55 -6.39 -4.18 -2.24
C LEU A 55 -5.82 -5.58 -2.02
N ASP A 56 -6.00 -6.13 -0.82
CA ASP A 56 -5.70 -7.50 -0.43
C ASP A 56 -6.97 -8.35 -0.48
N SER A 57 -7.19 -9.00 -1.62
CA SER A 57 -8.37 -9.84 -1.86
C SER A 57 -8.44 -11.08 -0.98
N GLN A 58 -7.32 -11.52 -0.39
CA GLN A 58 -7.31 -12.69 0.49
C GLN A 58 -7.93 -12.37 1.86
N ASN A 59 -7.65 -11.18 2.39
CA ASN A 59 -8.12 -10.76 3.71
C ASN A 59 -9.29 -9.76 3.66
N GLY A 60 -9.65 -9.25 2.47
CA GLY A 60 -10.71 -8.24 2.33
C GLY A 60 -10.31 -6.86 2.86
N LEU A 61 -9.02 -6.54 2.78
CA LEU A 61 -8.43 -5.33 3.37
C LEU A 61 -7.89 -4.39 2.28
N LEU A 62 -7.94 -3.09 2.57
CA LEU A 62 -7.26 -2.07 1.78
C LEU A 62 -6.07 -1.53 2.58
N TRP A 63 -4.88 -1.62 2.02
CA TRP A 63 -3.65 -1.17 2.66
C TRP A 63 -3.17 0.16 2.13
N GLU A 64 -2.70 1.03 3.02
CA GLU A 64 -1.98 2.26 2.67
C GLU A 64 -0.65 1.90 1.99
N VAL A 65 -0.29 2.64 0.94
CA VAL A 65 1.05 2.59 0.35
C VAL A 65 1.81 3.85 0.74
N LYS A 66 2.97 3.66 1.37
CA LYS A 66 3.84 4.77 1.77
C LYS A 66 4.47 5.45 0.55
N THR A 67 4.91 6.67 0.74
CA THR A 67 5.51 7.54 -0.28
C THR A 67 6.92 7.99 0.15
N ASP A 68 7.56 8.79 -0.68
CA ASP A 68 8.80 9.51 -0.39
C ASP A 68 8.57 10.96 -0.86
N SER A 69 7.82 11.72 -0.05
CA SER A 69 7.21 12.99 -0.48
C SER A 69 7.01 14.01 0.65
N GLU A 70 7.54 13.73 1.83
CA GLU A 70 7.46 14.53 3.06
C GLU A 70 6.04 14.84 3.56
N ASN A 71 4.99 14.32 2.91
CA ASN A 71 3.61 14.43 3.36
C ASN A 71 3.29 13.41 4.47
N VAL A 72 2.05 13.40 4.97
CA VAL A 72 1.60 12.46 6.02
C VAL A 72 1.84 10.97 5.70
N HIS A 73 1.91 10.61 4.42
CA HIS A 73 2.15 9.25 3.95
C HIS A 73 3.62 8.93 3.67
N ASP A 74 4.58 9.77 4.09
CA ASP A 74 5.99 9.48 3.90
C ASP A 74 6.42 8.20 4.66
N GLY A 75 7.19 7.34 4.01
CA GLY A 75 7.72 6.10 4.57
C GLY A 75 8.89 6.29 5.53
N TYR A 76 9.49 7.48 5.63
CA TYR A 76 10.51 7.82 6.62
C TYR A 76 9.92 8.29 7.95
N TRP A 77 8.62 8.60 8.01
CA TRP A 77 7.97 8.98 9.25
C TRP A 77 7.82 7.82 10.21
N THR A 78 8.08 8.12 11.47
CA THR A 78 7.87 7.22 12.59
C THR A 78 6.97 7.87 13.62
N TYR A 79 6.25 7.05 14.36
CA TYR A 79 5.16 7.45 15.23
C TYR A 79 5.36 6.80 16.59
N SER A 80 5.05 7.51 17.67
CA SER A 80 4.76 6.86 18.94
C SER A 80 3.37 6.24 18.91
N TRP A 81 3.17 5.19 19.69
CA TRP A 81 1.86 4.55 19.77
C TRP A 81 0.96 5.34 20.72
N PHE A 82 -0.17 5.83 20.20
CA PHE A 82 -1.20 6.57 20.93
C PHE A 82 -2.56 6.40 20.24
N ASP A 83 -3.60 6.07 20.99
CA ASP A 83 -4.96 5.87 20.48
C ASP A 83 -5.95 6.98 20.90
N GLY A 84 -5.44 8.06 21.49
CA GLY A 84 -6.25 9.13 22.09
C GLY A 84 -6.53 8.94 23.58
N GLN A 85 -6.30 7.75 24.14
CA GLN A 85 -6.54 7.44 25.57
C GLN A 85 -5.31 6.85 26.25
N LYS A 86 -4.66 5.90 25.58
CA LYS A 86 -3.49 5.14 26.03
C LYS A 86 -2.33 5.39 25.10
N GLY A 87 -1.13 5.21 25.65
CA GLY A 87 0.11 5.35 24.92
C GLY A 87 0.83 6.65 25.21
N LYS A 88 1.60 7.14 24.24
CA LYS A 88 2.38 8.36 24.38
C LYS A 88 2.20 9.22 23.14
N SER A 89 1.63 10.41 23.33
CA SER A 89 1.52 11.39 22.26
C SER A 89 2.86 12.03 21.92
N ASN A 90 2.98 12.43 20.66
CA ASN A 90 4.03 13.30 20.12
C ASN A 90 5.47 12.86 20.40
N PHE A 91 5.75 11.56 20.26
CA PHE A 91 7.08 10.97 20.48
C PHE A 91 7.67 10.28 19.24
N GLY A 92 7.02 10.41 18.08
CA GLY A 92 7.56 10.01 16.78
C GLY A 92 8.55 11.00 16.16
N ASP A 93 8.92 10.74 14.92
CA ASP A 93 9.74 11.61 14.07
C ASP A 93 9.01 11.81 12.73
N CYS A 94 8.37 12.96 12.61
CA CYS A 94 7.68 13.46 11.43
C CYS A 94 7.85 14.99 11.39
N TYR A 95 7.55 15.59 10.24
CA TYR A 95 7.63 17.04 10.04
C TYR A 95 6.38 17.67 9.39
N PHE A 96 5.32 16.89 9.17
CA PHE A 96 4.05 17.43 8.65
C PHE A 96 3.14 18.03 9.74
N GLU A 97 3.49 17.84 11.02
CA GLU A 97 2.84 18.44 12.20
C GLU A 97 3.86 19.27 12.99
N PRO A 98 3.45 20.36 13.69
CA PRO A 98 4.35 21.18 14.50
C PRO A 98 4.78 20.48 15.79
N GLU A 99 3.88 19.70 16.39
CA GLU A 99 4.22 18.77 17.47
C GLU A 99 4.43 17.41 16.82
N ARG A 100 5.61 16.80 17.03
CA ARG A 100 5.98 15.46 16.51
C ARG A 100 4.79 14.50 16.50
N CYS A 101 4.76 13.51 15.61
CA CYS A 101 3.54 12.72 15.40
C CYS A 101 3.41 11.50 16.32
N ASP A 102 2.17 11.07 16.49
CA ASP A 102 1.80 9.75 16.97
C ASP A 102 0.82 9.03 16.02
N THR A 103 0.46 7.79 16.35
CA THR A 103 -0.43 6.98 15.50
C THR A 103 -1.83 7.59 15.31
N ALA A 104 -2.35 8.34 16.29
CA ALA A 104 -3.66 8.96 16.18
C ALA A 104 -3.64 10.13 15.18
N ASP A 105 -2.52 10.86 15.07
CA ASP A 105 -2.36 11.91 14.06
C ASP A 105 -2.42 11.36 12.64
N LEU A 106 -1.63 10.31 12.35
CA LEU A 106 -1.63 9.67 11.04
C LEU A 106 -3.02 9.17 10.64
N ILE A 107 -3.73 8.52 11.57
CA ILE A 107 -5.10 8.02 11.35
C ILE A 107 -6.05 9.18 11.06
N ARG A 108 -6.03 10.23 11.87
CA ARG A 108 -6.89 11.40 11.72
C ARG A 108 -6.72 12.05 10.35
N HIS A 109 -5.48 12.35 9.95
CA HIS A 109 -5.18 12.97 8.67
C HIS A 109 -5.57 12.09 7.48
N THR A 110 -5.25 10.79 7.54
CA THR A 110 -5.58 9.86 6.45
C THR A 110 -7.09 9.76 6.25
N ASN A 111 -7.85 9.70 7.35
CA ASN A 111 -9.32 9.67 7.28
C ASN A 111 -9.92 10.98 6.77
N GLN A 112 -9.37 12.13 7.15
CA GLN A 112 -9.79 13.43 6.61
C GLN A 112 -9.53 13.55 5.10
N GLN A 113 -8.40 13.00 4.63
CA GLN A 113 -8.06 12.99 3.20
C GLN A 113 -8.88 11.99 2.38
N SER A 114 -9.59 11.07 3.04
CA SER A 114 -10.32 9.98 2.41
C SER A 114 -9.46 9.18 1.42
N LEU A 115 -8.23 8.83 1.84
CA LEU A 115 -7.26 8.13 0.99
C LEU A 115 -7.91 6.90 0.32
N CYS A 116 -7.78 6.81 -1.00
CA CYS A 116 -8.38 5.73 -1.81
C CYS A 116 -9.90 5.61 -1.69
N GLY A 117 -10.58 6.72 -1.37
CA GLY A 117 -12.02 6.79 -1.16
C GLY A 117 -12.49 6.18 0.16
N GLN A 118 -11.59 5.89 1.10
CA GLN A 118 -11.90 5.33 2.42
C GLN A 118 -11.63 6.34 3.54
N ASN A 119 -12.46 6.35 4.57
CA ASN A 119 -12.35 7.22 5.75
C ASN A 119 -12.44 6.46 7.09
N ASN A 120 -12.24 5.14 7.03
CA ASN A 120 -12.25 4.20 8.14
C ASN A 120 -10.86 3.55 8.35
N TRP A 121 -9.79 4.28 8.02
CA TRP A 121 -8.42 3.85 8.25
C TRP A 121 -8.13 3.69 9.74
N ARG A 122 -7.43 2.61 10.07
CA ARG A 122 -7.03 2.23 11.43
C ARG A 122 -5.63 1.65 11.44
N LEU A 123 -5.04 1.51 12.63
CA LEU A 123 -3.90 0.61 12.78
C LEU A 123 -4.31 -0.82 12.40
N PRO A 124 -3.44 -1.56 11.71
CA PRO A 124 -3.64 -2.98 11.49
C PRO A 124 -3.47 -3.77 12.78
N THR A 125 -4.15 -4.90 12.86
CA THR A 125 -3.89 -5.90 13.88
C THR A 125 -2.54 -6.60 13.60
N ALA A 126 -1.95 -7.20 14.62
CA ALA A 126 -0.71 -7.94 14.50
C ALA A 126 -0.85 -9.12 13.51
N PRO A 127 -1.94 -9.92 13.50
CA PRO A 127 -2.18 -10.92 12.47
C PRO A 127 -2.28 -10.35 11.05
N GLU A 128 -2.89 -9.18 10.86
CA GLU A 128 -2.98 -8.53 9.54
C GLU A 128 -1.60 -8.16 9.02
N LEU A 129 -0.74 -7.54 9.84
CA LEU A 129 0.65 -7.25 9.47
C LEU A 129 1.47 -8.51 9.20
N ILE A 130 1.33 -9.53 10.04
CA ILE A 130 2.01 -10.83 9.85
C ILE A 130 1.59 -11.47 8.52
N SER A 131 0.34 -11.29 8.08
CA SER A 131 -0.15 -11.82 6.80
C SER A 131 0.57 -11.22 5.58
N LEU A 132 1.24 -10.07 5.73
CA LEU A 132 2.05 -9.44 4.68
C LEU A 132 3.51 -9.92 4.68
N VAL A 133 3.94 -10.59 5.76
CA VAL A 133 5.31 -11.07 5.90
C VAL A 133 5.56 -12.20 4.92
N GLN A 134 6.51 -12.00 4.01
CA GLN A 134 7.01 -13.01 3.09
C GLN A 134 8.54 -12.94 3.01
N GLY A 135 9.16 -13.99 2.45
CA GLY A 135 10.59 -13.99 2.22
C GLY A 135 11.02 -12.80 1.35
N PRO A 136 12.08 -12.05 1.72
CA PRO A 136 12.49 -10.88 0.97
C PRO A 136 13.10 -11.31 -0.35
N SER A 137 12.91 -10.51 -1.42
CA SER A 137 13.51 -10.79 -2.72
C SER A 137 15.04 -10.60 -2.75
N SER A 138 15.59 -9.88 -1.76
CA SER A 138 17.03 -9.79 -1.52
C SER A 138 17.34 -9.51 -0.03
N PRO A 139 18.56 -9.78 0.47
CA PRO A 139 18.90 -9.59 1.88
C PRO A 139 18.76 -8.15 2.41
N SER A 140 18.77 -7.15 1.52
CA SER A 140 18.65 -5.74 1.88
C SER A 140 17.20 -5.22 1.89
N GLN A 141 16.24 -6.03 1.44
CA GLN A 141 14.83 -5.64 1.35
C GLN A 141 14.03 -6.03 2.60
N PRO A 142 12.95 -5.29 2.92
CA PRO A 142 12.00 -5.71 3.94
C PRO A 142 11.27 -7.01 3.53
N HIS A 143 10.81 -7.74 4.53
CA HIS A 143 10.04 -8.98 4.39
C HIS A 143 8.58 -8.69 4.00
N ILE A 144 8.35 -8.21 2.78
CA ILE A 144 7.02 -7.89 2.22
C ILE A 144 7.10 -7.87 0.67
N ALA A 145 5.96 -7.93 -0.02
CA ALA A 145 5.89 -7.76 -1.48
C ALA A 145 6.21 -6.31 -1.92
N THR A 146 7.50 -6.00 -2.07
CA THR A 146 8.02 -4.64 -2.34
C THR A 146 7.60 -4.04 -3.68
N ASP A 147 7.06 -4.83 -4.60
CA ASP A 147 6.45 -4.42 -5.87
C ASP A 147 5.04 -3.82 -5.71
N TYR A 148 4.39 -4.08 -4.58
CA TYR A 148 3.10 -3.50 -4.18
C TYR A 148 3.24 -2.51 -3.03
N PHE A 149 4.08 -2.83 -2.04
CA PHE A 149 4.32 -2.02 -0.86
C PHE A 149 5.65 -1.31 -0.98
N VAL A 150 5.63 -0.18 -1.68
CA VAL A 150 6.81 0.67 -1.86
C VAL A 150 7.11 1.50 -0.61
N HIS A 151 8.36 1.96 -0.51
CA HIS A 151 8.87 2.82 0.58
C HIS A 151 8.76 2.24 2.00
N ILE A 152 8.54 0.92 2.12
CA ILE A 152 8.59 0.20 3.39
C ILE A 152 10.04 0.06 3.86
N LYS A 153 10.30 0.52 5.08
CA LYS A 153 11.60 0.40 5.76
C LYS A 153 11.74 -0.94 6.47
N ARG A 154 12.99 -1.36 6.64
CA ARG A 154 13.38 -2.47 7.52
C ARG A 154 13.32 -2.01 8.97
N GLY A 155 12.25 -2.35 9.67
CA GLY A 155 12.06 -1.93 11.05
C GLY A 155 10.72 -2.39 11.61
N ASP A 156 10.40 -1.88 12.78
CA ASP A 156 9.17 -2.20 13.52
C ASP A 156 7.99 -1.39 12.97
N TYR A 157 6.85 -2.06 12.75
CA TYR A 157 5.58 -1.47 12.34
C TYR A 157 4.55 -1.67 13.44
N TRP A 158 3.98 -0.58 13.95
CA TRP A 158 2.97 -0.65 15.00
C TRP A 158 1.73 -1.41 14.54
N SER A 159 1.22 -2.25 15.44
CA SER A 159 -0.11 -2.84 15.36
C SER A 159 -1.06 -2.20 16.37
N SER A 160 -2.34 -2.55 16.29
CA SER A 160 -3.37 -2.10 17.22
C SER A 160 -3.26 -2.75 18.60
N GLU A 161 -2.57 -3.88 18.74
CA GLU A 161 -2.51 -4.65 19.97
C GLU A 161 -1.64 -3.96 21.00
N HIS A 162 -2.19 -3.79 22.20
CA HIS A 162 -1.53 -3.03 23.25
C HIS A 162 -1.93 -3.50 24.65
N GLY A 163 -1.32 -2.93 25.67
CA GLY A 163 -1.54 -3.33 27.06
C GLY A 163 -0.77 -4.61 27.43
N ILE A 164 0.29 -4.94 26.69
CA ILE A 164 1.06 -6.17 26.85
C ILE A 164 2.26 -5.90 27.76
N PRO A 165 2.56 -6.76 28.76
CA PRO A 165 3.75 -6.60 29.60
C PRO A 165 5.03 -6.49 28.78
N LEU A 166 5.86 -5.51 29.10
CA LEU A 166 7.12 -5.32 28.40
C LEU A 166 8.14 -6.41 28.79
N PRO A 167 8.99 -6.87 27.84
CA PRO A 167 10.07 -7.79 28.12
C PRO A 167 11.00 -7.31 29.24
N ALA A 168 11.55 -8.25 30.00
CA ALA A 168 12.34 -7.98 31.19
C ALA A 168 13.50 -7.00 30.95
N GLN A 169 14.10 -6.97 29.75
CA GLN A 169 15.19 -6.04 29.41
C GLN A 169 14.79 -4.55 29.50
N TYR A 170 13.51 -4.21 29.41
CA TYR A 170 13.02 -2.84 29.60
C TYR A 170 12.88 -2.45 31.09
N ARG A 171 13.61 -3.17 31.97
CA ARG A 171 13.82 -3.24 33.45
C ARG A 171 13.22 -2.20 34.41
N ALA A 172 12.14 -1.50 34.09
CA ALA A 172 11.43 -0.67 35.06
C ALA A 172 9.95 -0.41 34.75
N LYS A 173 9.38 -0.87 33.62
CA LYS A 173 8.12 -0.30 33.12
C LYS A 173 7.17 -1.33 32.51
N GLY A 174 6.01 -1.43 33.14
CA GLY A 174 4.70 -1.23 32.52
C GLY A 174 4.31 -2.09 31.32
N LEU A 175 3.30 -1.58 30.61
CA LEU A 175 2.72 -2.19 29.42
C LEU A 175 3.22 -1.47 28.15
N GLY A 176 3.16 -2.15 27.02
CA GLY A 176 3.51 -1.63 25.70
C GLY A 176 2.54 -2.09 24.62
N ALA A 177 2.93 -1.86 23.37
CA ALA A 177 2.20 -2.27 22.18
C ALA A 177 2.99 -3.26 21.33
N THR A 178 2.29 -4.07 20.55
CA THR A 178 2.89 -5.00 19.60
C THR A 178 3.31 -4.28 18.33
N ALA A 179 4.48 -4.62 17.83
CA ALA A 179 4.96 -4.22 16.52
C ALA A 179 5.47 -5.44 15.73
N ILE A 180 5.29 -5.42 14.41
CA ILE A 180 5.82 -6.43 13.50
C ILE A 180 7.05 -5.86 12.80
N ASN A 181 8.18 -6.55 12.94
CA ASN A 181 9.44 -6.12 12.37
C ASN A 181 9.60 -6.68 10.96
N PHE A 182 9.59 -5.83 9.94
CA PHE A 182 9.81 -6.23 8.54
C PHE A 182 11.28 -6.43 8.18
N HIS A 183 12.24 -6.27 9.11
CA HIS A 183 13.60 -6.76 8.88
C HIS A 183 13.72 -8.27 9.15
N PHE A 184 13.05 -8.78 10.18
CA PHE A 184 13.18 -10.18 10.61
C PHE A 184 11.91 -11.02 10.43
N GLY A 185 10.78 -10.38 10.10
CA GLY A 185 9.47 -11.03 10.03
C GLY A 185 8.95 -11.49 11.39
N LYS A 186 9.26 -10.78 12.48
CA LYS A 186 8.97 -11.19 13.86
C LYS A 186 8.14 -10.15 14.60
N SER A 187 7.37 -10.62 15.58
CA SER A 187 6.60 -9.78 16.49
C SER A 187 7.42 -9.39 17.73
N TYR A 188 7.28 -8.15 18.17
CA TYR A 188 7.93 -7.59 19.35
C TYR A 188 6.93 -6.77 20.17
N THR A 189 7.12 -6.70 21.49
CA THR A 189 6.41 -5.74 22.35
C THR A 189 7.35 -4.59 22.68
N LEU A 190 6.94 -3.38 22.30
CA LEU A 190 7.74 -2.17 22.42
C LEU A 190 7.07 -1.16 23.37
N PRO A 191 7.84 -0.34 24.10
CA PRO A 191 7.27 0.75 24.88
C PRO A 191 6.50 1.74 23.99
N TYR A 192 5.37 2.25 24.46
CA TYR A 192 4.52 3.19 23.69
C TYR A 192 5.26 4.42 23.15
N ARG A 193 6.28 4.89 23.86
CA ARG A 193 7.10 6.06 23.49
C ARG A 193 8.10 5.80 22.37
N ASN A 194 8.31 4.55 21.96
CA ASN A 194 9.26 4.27 20.89
C ASN A 194 8.72 4.83 19.58
N ALA A 195 9.60 5.40 18.77
CA ALA A 195 9.27 5.78 17.41
C ALA A 195 9.37 4.53 16.52
N ALA A 196 8.27 4.12 15.89
CA ALA A 196 8.24 3.02 14.94
C ALA A 196 7.42 3.38 13.69
N PHE A 197 7.59 2.63 12.61
CA PHE A 197 6.87 2.87 11.37
C PHE A 197 5.39 2.48 11.49
N VAL A 198 4.56 2.98 10.59
CA VAL A 198 3.13 2.66 10.51
C VAL A 198 2.72 2.52 9.06
N MET A 199 1.91 1.52 8.78
CA MET A 199 1.10 1.39 7.57
C MET A 199 -0.33 1.18 8.03
N LEU A 200 -1.26 2.02 7.56
CA LEU A 200 -2.67 1.88 7.91
C LEU A 200 -3.37 0.83 7.06
N VAL A 201 -4.49 0.33 7.59
CA VAL A 201 -5.41 -0.55 6.89
C VAL A 201 -6.83 -0.02 7.03
N ALA A 202 -7.66 -0.27 6.02
CA ALA A 202 -9.09 -0.03 6.05
C ALA A 202 -9.85 -1.32 5.71
N ASP A 203 -10.97 -1.54 6.41
CA ASP A 203 -11.90 -2.61 6.10
C ASP A 203 -12.70 -2.24 4.85
N ILE A 204 -12.83 -3.16 3.89
CA ILE A 204 -13.60 -2.89 2.67
C ILE A 204 -15.04 -3.36 2.90
N PRO A 205 -16.04 -2.48 2.71
CA PRO A 205 -17.43 -2.89 2.77
C PRO A 205 -17.69 -4.04 1.78
N THR A 206 -18.24 -5.15 2.28
CA THR A 206 -18.56 -6.37 1.51
C THR A 206 -19.51 -6.13 0.33
N ALA A 207 -20.07 -4.93 0.17
CA ALA A 207 -21.01 -4.55 -0.89
C ALA A 207 -20.39 -4.38 -2.30
N ASN A 208 -19.06 -4.42 -2.46
CA ASN A 208 -18.39 -4.14 -3.75
C ASN A 208 -17.52 -5.30 -4.29
N THR A 209 -17.82 -6.56 -3.94
CA THR A 209 -17.12 -7.73 -4.52
C THR A 209 -17.60 -8.12 -5.93
N HIS A 210 -18.59 -7.42 -6.47
CA HIS A 210 -18.96 -7.50 -7.89
C HIS A 210 -18.95 -6.11 -8.54
N PRO A 211 -18.05 -5.85 -9.50
CA PRO A 211 -18.25 -4.74 -10.42
C PRO A 211 -19.58 -5.01 -11.14
N GLN A 212 -20.60 -4.22 -10.83
CA GLN A 212 -21.80 -4.13 -11.66
C GLN A 212 -21.32 -3.67 -13.04
N LEU A 213 -21.17 -4.65 -13.95
CA LEU A 213 -21.13 -4.38 -15.38
C LEU A 213 -22.45 -3.69 -15.70
N SER A 214 -22.39 -2.35 -15.79
CA SER A 214 -23.47 -1.51 -16.27
C SER A 214 -23.91 -2.05 -17.62
N ARG A 215 -24.99 -2.84 -17.62
CA ARG A 215 -25.71 -3.20 -18.84
C ARG A 215 -26.32 -1.90 -19.32
N ARG A 216 -25.77 -1.36 -20.40
CA ARG A 216 -26.41 -0.33 -21.23
C ARG A 216 -27.89 -0.68 -21.36
N ALA A 217 -28.75 0.21 -20.88
CA ALA A 217 -30.18 0.14 -21.14
C ALA A 217 -30.40 0.23 -22.65
N THR A 218 -30.79 -0.88 -23.27
CA THR A 218 -31.28 -0.89 -24.64
C THR A 218 -32.68 -0.27 -24.61
N ILE A 219 -32.77 1.01 -24.97
CA ILE A 219 -34.05 1.69 -25.21
C ILE A 219 -34.69 1.02 -26.43
N LYS A 220 -35.71 0.19 -26.22
CA LYS A 220 -36.66 -0.18 -27.27
C LYS A 220 -37.65 0.97 -27.41
N GLN A 221 -37.56 1.73 -28.50
CA GLN A 221 -38.64 2.59 -28.93
C GLN A 221 -39.85 1.72 -29.31
N HIS A 222 -40.97 1.94 -28.62
CA HIS A 222 -42.26 1.43 -29.04
C HIS A 222 -42.89 2.46 -29.97
N LYS A 223 -43.07 2.08 -31.24
CA LYS A 223 -43.90 2.80 -32.22
C LYS A 223 -45.28 2.17 -32.11
N GLN A 224 -46.28 2.95 -31.68
CA GLN A 224 -47.68 2.59 -31.82
C GLN A 224 -48.34 3.56 -32.81
N GLU A 225 -49.18 2.95 -33.64
CA GLU A 225 -50.08 3.53 -34.64
C GLU A 225 -51.11 4.48 -34.02
#